data_AF-A0A1H9EF32-F1
#
_entry.id   AF-A0A1H9EF32-F1
#
_cell.length_a   1.000
_cell.length_b   1.000
_cell.length_c   1.000
_cell.angle_alpha   90.00
_cell.angle_beta   90.00
_cell.angle_gamma   90.00
#
_symmetry.space_group_name_H-M   'P 1'
#
loop_
_entity.id
_entity.type
_entity.pdbx_description
1 polymer ?
#
loop_
_entity_poly.entity_id
_entity_poly.type
_entity_poly.pdbx_seq_one_letter_code
_entity_poly.pdbx_strand_id
1 'polypeptide(L)'
;MEMINRLHLNKRKKVFWILSFIMMITIFVFSARDAEDSTRDSHKVGKTIGYIREYDFENWTADAQERYASRLDHPIRKTAHFLEYMTLGILLFGAIYDSPYDHVDEKKNDQDAENKGLMKLNVKNALIPWCITTLYAATDEFHQLFVSGRSGGPIDIIIDGTGALVGVGLAFLATKLFSRYLNS
;
A
#
# COMPACT_ATOMS: atom_id res chain seq x y z
N MET A 1 36.56 4.55 5.13
CA MET A 1 36.09 3.36 4.38
C MET A 1 35.36 2.33 5.28
N GLU A 2 35.17 2.59 6.59
CA GLU A 2 34.34 1.77 7.49
C GLU A 2 32.84 2.17 7.53
N MET A 3 32.49 3.33 7.00
CA MET A 3 31.10 3.83 7.06
C MET A 3 30.16 3.13 6.06
N ILE A 4 30.71 2.42 5.06
CA ILE A 4 29.93 1.73 4.01
C ILE A 4 29.45 0.34 4.47
N ASN A 5 30.00 -0.21 5.57
CA ASN A 5 29.74 -1.60 5.96
C ASN A 5 28.60 -1.81 6.98
N ARG A 6 27.81 -0.78 7.31
CA ARG A 6 26.78 -0.84 8.36
C ARG A 6 25.32 -0.92 7.87
N LEU A 7 25.09 -1.15 6.58
CA LEU A 7 23.74 -1.41 6.05
C LEU A 7 23.59 -2.87 5.63
N HIS A 8 23.94 -3.81 6.51
CA HIS A 8 23.58 -5.20 6.28
C HIS A 8 22.09 -5.38 6.60
N LEU A 9 21.23 -5.05 5.63
CA LEU A 9 19.80 -5.34 5.73
C LEU A 9 19.62 -6.86 5.85
N ASN A 10 18.85 -7.29 6.84
CA ASN A 10 18.46 -8.69 6.96
C ASN A 10 17.61 -9.12 5.76
N LYS A 11 17.53 -10.44 5.52
CA LYS A 11 16.84 -11.00 4.34
C LYS A 11 15.38 -10.52 4.25
N ARG A 12 14.67 -10.45 5.37
CA ARG A 12 13.27 -9.98 5.42
C ARG A 12 13.16 -8.53 4.92
N LYS A 13 13.94 -7.61 5.48
CA LYS A 13 13.94 -6.20 5.09
C LYS A 13 14.30 -6.02 3.61
N LYS A 14 15.26 -6.79 3.08
CA LYS A 14 15.58 -6.80 1.65
C LYS A 14 14.36 -7.14 0.79
N VAL A 15 13.62 -8.19 1.16
CA VAL A 15 12.39 -8.59 0.44
C VAL A 15 11.35 -7.47 0.48
N PHE A 16 11.08 -6.89 1.65
CA PHE A 16 10.11 -5.79 1.76
C PHE A 16 10.53 -4.53 0.98
N TRP A 17 11.81 -4.18 0.97
CA TRP A 17 12.32 -3.08 0.14
C TRP A 17 12.10 -3.35 -1.35
N ILE A 18 12.45 -4.56 -1.83
CA ILE A 18 12.24 -4.96 -3.23
C ILE A 18 10.76 -4.87 -3.60
N LEU A 19 9.88 -5.43 -2.77
CA LEU A 19 8.43 -5.37 -3.01
C LEU A 19 7.91 -3.93 -2.98
N SER A 20 8.43 -3.07 -2.09
CA SER A 20 8.06 -1.66 -2.05
C SER A 20 8.43 -0.95 -3.36
N PHE A 21 9.63 -1.19 -3.90
CA PHE A 21 10.03 -0.63 -5.18
C PHE A 21 9.18 -1.13 -6.35
N ILE A 22 8.86 -2.43 -6.38
CA ILE A 22 7.95 -2.99 -7.38
C ILE A 22 6.57 -2.32 -7.28
N MET A 23 6.06 -2.11 -6.07
CA MET A 23 4.77 -1.45 -5.85
C MET A 23 4.82 0.02 -6.30
N MET A 24 5.89 0.76 -6.01
CA MET A 24 6.07 2.13 -6.49
C MET A 24 6.12 2.19 -8.03
N ILE A 25 6.85 1.28 -8.69
CA ILE A 25 6.84 1.19 -10.15
C ILE A 25 5.43 0.91 -10.67
N THR A 26 4.68 0.02 -10.01
CA THR A 26 3.31 -0.31 -10.39
C THR A 26 2.40 0.92 -10.31
N ILE A 27 2.45 1.67 -9.20
CA ILE A 27 1.70 2.92 -9.03
C ILE A 27 2.05 3.92 -10.13
N PHE A 28 3.35 4.14 -10.36
CA PHE A 28 3.81 5.06 -11.39
C PHE A 28 3.32 4.67 -12.79
N VAL A 29 3.37 3.37 -13.14
CA VAL A 29 2.86 2.87 -14.42
C VAL A 29 1.35 3.12 -14.56
N PHE A 30 0.58 2.94 -13.49
CA PHE A 30 -0.86 3.25 -13.52
C PHE A 30 -1.14 4.75 -13.59
N SER A 31 -0.36 5.56 -12.87
CA SER A 31 -0.48 7.03 -12.92
C SER A 31 -0.07 7.63 -14.24
N ALA A 32 0.84 7.00 -14.98
CA ALA A 32 1.30 7.49 -16.29
C ALA A 32 0.26 7.29 -17.41
N ARG A 33 -0.85 6.59 -17.13
CA ARG A 33 -1.92 6.33 -18.11
C ARG A 33 -2.87 7.52 -18.20
N ASP A 34 -3.27 7.85 -19.43
CA ASP A 34 -4.24 8.91 -19.66
C ASP A 34 -5.63 8.59 -19.10
N ALA A 35 -6.48 9.61 -19.07
CA ALA A 35 -7.83 9.45 -18.52
C ALA A 35 -8.70 8.48 -19.32
N GLU A 36 -8.50 8.33 -20.64
CA GLU A 36 -9.30 7.42 -21.45
C GLU A 36 -8.95 5.97 -21.12
N ASP A 37 -7.66 5.64 -21.08
CA ASP A 37 -7.15 4.33 -20.69
C ASP A 37 -7.54 3.96 -19.26
N SER A 38 -7.47 4.93 -18.33
CA SER A 38 -7.89 4.74 -16.95
C SER A 38 -9.40 4.50 -16.83
N THR A 39 -10.22 5.25 -17.58
CA THR A 39 -11.68 5.12 -17.59
C THR A 39 -12.10 3.78 -18.20
N ARG A 40 -11.38 3.32 -19.24
CA ARG A 40 -11.64 2.02 -19.87
C ARG A 40 -11.49 0.87 -18.86
N ASP A 41 -10.50 0.93 -17.99
CA ASP A 41 -10.24 -0.15 -17.04
C ASP A 41 -11.20 -0.15 -15.84
N SER A 42 -11.50 1.02 -15.30
CA SER A 42 -12.55 1.16 -14.28
C SER A 42 -13.92 0.76 -14.82
N HIS A 43 -14.24 1.05 -16.09
CA HIS A 43 -15.49 0.61 -16.71
C HIS A 43 -15.58 -0.91 -16.85
N LYS A 44 -14.48 -1.60 -17.18
CA LYS A 44 -14.44 -3.08 -17.17
C LYS A 44 -14.76 -3.64 -15.79
N VAL A 45 -14.15 -3.07 -14.75
CA VAL A 45 -14.44 -3.44 -13.35
C VAL A 45 -15.89 -3.12 -13.00
N GLY A 46 -16.42 -1.96 -13.40
CA GLY A 46 -17.80 -1.55 -13.17
C GLY A 46 -18.82 -2.50 -13.82
N LYS A 47 -18.57 -2.95 -15.05
CA LYS A 47 -19.39 -3.97 -15.71
C LYS A 47 -19.31 -5.31 -15.00
N THR A 48 -18.12 -5.71 -14.55
CA THR A 48 -17.93 -6.96 -13.78
C THR A 48 -18.74 -6.93 -12.48
N ILE A 49 -18.73 -5.79 -11.77
CA ILE A 49 -19.57 -5.59 -10.59
C ILE A 49 -21.05 -5.69 -10.96
N GLY A 50 -21.46 -5.11 -12.09
CA GLY A 50 -22.82 -5.24 -12.63
C GLY A 50 -23.25 -6.69 -12.81
N TYR A 51 -22.42 -7.52 -13.47
CA TYR A 51 -22.68 -8.95 -13.66
C TYR A 51 -22.79 -9.74 -12.34
N ILE A 52 -22.09 -9.31 -11.29
CA ILE A 52 -22.10 -10.00 -9.99
C ILE A 52 -23.32 -9.58 -9.15
N ARG A 53 -23.69 -8.29 -9.20
CA ARG A 53 -24.64 -7.69 -8.26
C ARG A 53 -26.05 -7.56 -8.82
N GLU A 54 -26.19 -7.26 -10.10
CA GLU A 54 -27.49 -7.00 -10.73
C GLU A 54 -27.98 -8.28 -11.42
N TYR A 55 -29.13 -8.79 -10.98
CA TYR A 55 -29.67 -10.09 -11.38
C TYR A 55 -29.89 -10.25 -12.90
N ASP A 56 -30.14 -9.15 -13.62
CA ASP A 56 -30.49 -9.15 -15.04
C ASP A 56 -29.54 -8.29 -15.90
N PHE A 57 -28.30 -8.08 -15.43
CA PHE A 57 -27.35 -7.17 -16.08
C PHE A 57 -27.02 -7.56 -17.52
N GLU A 58 -26.97 -8.86 -17.81
CA GLU A 58 -26.64 -9.40 -19.13
C GLU A 58 -27.65 -8.98 -20.21
N ASN A 59 -28.93 -8.84 -19.83
CA ASN A 59 -30.01 -8.47 -20.76
C ASN A 59 -30.19 -6.96 -20.90
N TRP A 60 -29.43 -6.14 -20.18
CA TRP A 60 -29.47 -4.69 -20.34
C TRP A 60 -28.91 -4.27 -21.70
N THR A 61 -29.37 -3.13 -22.20
CA THR A 61 -28.76 -2.54 -23.41
C THR A 61 -27.31 -2.17 -23.14
N ALA A 62 -26.48 -2.19 -24.19
CA ALA A 62 -25.07 -1.79 -24.08
C ALA A 62 -24.92 -0.39 -23.45
N ASP A 63 -25.78 0.55 -23.82
CA ASP A 63 -25.82 1.91 -23.25
C ASP A 63 -26.18 1.92 -21.75
N ALA A 64 -27.10 1.05 -21.31
CA ALA A 64 -27.46 0.95 -19.90
C ALA A 64 -26.32 0.36 -19.06
N GLN A 65 -25.63 -0.66 -19.57
CA GLN A 65 -24.43 -1.21 -18.93
C GLN A 65 -23.30 -0.17 -18.87
N GLU A 66 -23.12 0.63 -19.92
CA GLU A 66 -22.11 1.69 -19.96
C GLU A 66 -22.42 2.81 -18.96
N ARG A 67 -23.69 3.23 -18.87
CA ARG A 67 -24.14 4.21 -17.86
C ARG A 67 -24.00 3.70 -16.43
N TYR A 68 -24.16 2.40 -16.21
CA TYR A 68 -23.90 1.80 -14.91
C TYR A 68 -22.42 1.86 -14.55
N ALA A 69 -21.56 1.43 -15.49
CA ALA A 69 -20.10 1.43 -15.31
C ALA A 69 -19.57 2.85 -15.06
N SER A 70 -20.05 3.86 -15.80
CA SER A 70 -19.62 5.24 -15.63
C SER A 70 -19.99 5.86 -14.28
N ARG A 71 -21.10 5.43 -13.66
CA ARG A 71 -21.44 5.82 -12.27
C ARG A 71 -20.46 5.27 -11.25
N LEU A 72 -19.82 4.14 -11.56
CA LEU A 72 -18.85 3.49 -10.68
C LEU A 72 -17.40 3.87 -11.00
N ASP A 73 -17.13 4.53 -12.14
CA ASP A 73 -15.78 4.93 -12.57
C ASP A 73 -14.97 5.57 -11.45
N HIS A 74 -15.49 6.69 -10.93
CA HIS A 74 -14.78 7.47 -9.93
C HIS A 74 -14.60 6.71 -8.59
N PRO A 75 -15.64 6.07 -8.00
CA PRO A 75 -15.47 5.21 -6.83
C PRO A 75 -14.44 4.09 -7.01
N ILE A 76 -14.45 3.41 -8.17
CA ILE A 76 -13.52 2.32 -8.47
C ILE A 76 -12.09 2.87 -8.51
N ARG A 77 -11.87 3.98 -9.22
CA ARG A 77 -10.55 4.61 -9.33
C ARG A 77 -10.00 5.03 -7.97
N LYS A 78 -10.81 5.72 -7.15
CA LYS A 78 -10.37 6.14 -5.79
C LYS A 78 -10.11 4.94 -4.87
N THR A 79 -10.87 3.87 -5.02
CA THR A 79 -10.63 2.63 -4.26
C THR A 79 -9.33 1.95 -4.69
N ALA A 80 -9.03 1.91 -5.99
CA ALA A 80 -7.78 1.35 -6.51
C ALA A 80 -6.57 2.10 -5.96
N HIS A 81 -6.54 3.43 -6.07
CA HIS A 81 -5.48 4.26 -5.51
C HIS A 81 -5.35 4.07 -3.98
N PHE A 82 -6.45 4.13 -3.23
CA PHE A 82 -6.45 3.83 -1.80
C PHE A 82 -5.79 2.48 -1.46
N LEU A 83 -6.11 1.42 -2.22
CA LEU A 83 -5.54 0.08 -2.01
C LEU A 83 -4.07 -0.02 -2.39
N GLU A 84 -3.65 0.69 -3.44
CA GLU A 84 -2.25 0.78 -3.85
C GLU A 84 -1.39 1.40 -2.74
N TYR A 85 -1.81 2.55 -2.20
CA TYR A 85 -1.09 3.23 -1.13
C TYR A 85 -1.21 2.51 0.22
N MET A 86 -2.33 1.83 0.49
CA MET A 86 -2.45 0.92 1.62
C MET A 86 -1.41 -0.20 1.53
N THR A 87 -1.26 -0.80 0.36
CA THR A 87 -0.27 -1.87 0.12
C THR A 87 1.15 -1.34 0.27
N LEU A 88 1.46 -0.19 -0.32
CA LEU A 88 2.78 0.44 -0.18
C LEU A 88 3.09 0.78 1.29
N GLY A 89 2.11 1.27 2.06
CA GLY A 89 2.25 1.53 3.50
C GLY A 89 2.58 0.27 4.31
N ILE A 90 1.93 -0.86 4.01
CA ILE A 90 2.25 -2.17 4.62
C ILE A 90 3.69 -2.58 4.29
N LEU A 91 4.08 -2.47 3.02
CA LEU A 91 5.39 -2.92 2.55
C LEU A 91 6.53 -2.07 3.14
N LEU A 92 6.38 -0.75 3.14
CA LEU A 92 7.35 0.17 3.74
C LEU A 92 7.44 0.02 5.25
N PHE A 93 6.32 -0.25 5.93
CA PHE A 93 6.35 -0.61 7.35
C PHE A 93 7.21 -1.86 7.57
N GLY A 94 7.00 -2.94 6.79
CA GLY A 94 7.81 -4.16 6.88
C GLY A 94 9.29 -3.96 6.54
N ALA A 95 9.60 -3.02 5.64
CA ALA A 95 10.96 -2.67 5.23
C ALA A 95 11.74 -1.89 6.32
N ILE A 96 11.04 -1.00 7.03
CA ILE A 96 11.63 -0.13 8.06
C ILE A 96 11.62 -0.80 9.43
N TYR A 97 10.52 -1.46 9.79
CA TYR A 97 10.33 -2.12 11.08
C TYR A 97 11.47 -3.09 11.38
N ASP A 98 12.17 -2.87 12.49
CA ASP A 98 13.07 -3.86 13.09
C ASP A 98 12.22 -4.85 13.90
N SER A 99 12.20 -6.14 13.55
CA SER A 99 11.53 -7.11 14.41
C SER A 99 12.55 -7.80 15.33
N PRO A 100 12.16 -8.14 16.56
CA PRO A 100 13.05 -8.81 17.50
C PRO A 100 13.45 -10.21 17.02
N TYR A 101 12.73 -10.76 16.05
CA TYR A 101 13.04 -12.05 15.40
C TYR A 101 14.04 -11.92 14.25
N ASP A 102 14.46 -10.70 13.88
CA ASP A 102 15.50 -10.48 12.86
C ASP A 102 16.91 -10.88 13.32
N HIS A 103 17.11 -10.98 14.62
CA HIS A 103 18.41 -11.26 15.24
C HIS A 103 18.62 -12.75 15.55
N VAL A 104 17.74 -13.64 15.07
CA VAL A 104 17.79 -15.08 15.40
C VAL A 104 18.95 -15.80 14.69
N ASP A 105 19.55 -15.22 13.65
CA ASP A 105 20.68 -15.82 12.91
C ASP A 105 22.07 -15.61 13.58
N GLU A 106 22.19 -14.82 14.65
CA GLU A 106 23.44 -14.68 15.42
C GLU A 106 23.38 -15.48 16.73
N LYS A 107 24.17 -16.56 16.83
CA LYS A 107 24.39 -17.31 18.09
C LYS A 107 24.79 -16.33 19.21
N LYS A 108 23.90 -16.08 20.18
CA LYS A 108 24.24 -15.41 21.44
C LYS A 108 23.37 -15.92 22.60
N ASN A 109 24.02 -16.06 23.76
CA ASN A 109 23.62 -16.73 25.00
C ASN A 109 22.15 -16.56 25.43
N ASP A 110 21.63 -17.64 26.03
CA ASP A 110 20.25 -17.84 26.51
C ASP A 110 19.76 -16.81 27.56
N GLN A 111 20.64 -16.05 28.20
CA GLN A 111 20.27 -15.14 29.29
C GLN A 111 19.54 -13.85 28.83
N ASP A 112 19.69 -13.44 27.56
CA ASP A 112 19.05 -12.22 27.02
C ASP A 112 17.62 -12.47 26.51
N ALA A 113 17.13 -13.71 26.55
CA ALA A 113 15.81 -14.09 26.04
C ALA A 113 14.64 -13.71 27.00
N GLU A 114 14.92 -13.64 28.30
CA GLU A 114 13.89 -13.46 29.34
C GLU A 114 13.32 -12.02 29.39
N ASN A 115 14.05 -11.03 28.88
CA ASN A 115 13.59 -9.64 28.74
C ASN A 115 13.01 -9.29 27.34
N LYS A 116 12.82 -10.28 26.46
CA LYS A 116 12.27 -10.07 25.08
C LYS A 116 10.75 -9.90 25.03
N GLY A 117 10.06 -10.03 26.16
CA GLY A 117 8.62 -9.85 26.28
C GLY A 117 8.21 -8.38 26.27
N LEU A 118 7.42 -7.99 25.26
CA LEU A 118 6.97 -6.61 24.97
C LEU A 118 8.05 -5.69 24.41
N MET A 119 8.41 -5.96 23.15
CA MET A 119 9.04 -4.96 22.30
C MET A 119 8.28 -3.63 22.41
N LYS A 120 8.96 -2.55 22.83
CA LYS A 120 8.43 -1.18 22.74
C LYS A 120 8.32 -0.80 21.25
N LEU A 121 7.25 -1.26 20.61
CA LEU A 121 6.79 -0.77 19.32
C LEU A 121 6.58 0.75 19.44
N ASN A 122 7.56 1.51 18.93
CA ASN A 122 7.51 2.95 18.98
C ASN A 122 6.57 3.45 17.88
N VAL A 123 5.65 4.37 18.21
CA VAL A 123 4.78 5.03 17.24
C VAL A 123 5.57 5.66 16.08
N LYS A 124 6.84 6.05 16.31
CA LYS A 124 7.76 6.51 15.27
C LYS A 124 7.95 5.51 14.13
N ASN A 125 7.92 4.20 14.41
CA ASN A 125 8.07 3.14 13.40
C ASN A 125 6.85 3.04 12.48
N ALA A 126 5.68 3.52 12.91
CA ALA A 126 4.49 3.64 12.08
C ALA A 126 4.44 5.01 11.37
N LEU A 127 4.90 6.07 12.02
CA LEU A 127 4.84 7.43 11.46
C LEU A 127 5.70 7.59 10.22
N ILE A 128 6.95 7.09 10.25
CA ILE A 128 7.89 7.22 9.12
C ILE A 128 7.35 6.59 7.81
N PRO A 129 6.94 5.30 7.79
CA PRO A 129 6.41 4.69 6.56
C PRO A 129 5.15 5.38 6.06
N TRP A 130 4.27 5.83 6.98
CA TRP A 130 3.09 6.60 6.59
C TRP A 130 3.46 7.94 5.93
N CYS A 131 4.40 8.70 6.51
CA CYS A 131 4.87 9.96 5.92
C CYS A 131 5.52 9.74 4.55
N ILE A 132 6.38 8.74 4.40
CA ILE A 132 7.03 8.42 3.11
C ILE A 132 5.98 8.06 2.06
N THR A 133 5.01 7.20 2.41
CA THR A 133 3.96 6.76 1.48
C THR A 133 3.07 7.94 1.07
N THR A 134 2.70 8.81 2.03
CA THR A 134 1.85 9.99 1.75
C THR A 134 2.60 11.03 0.90
N LEU A 135 3.90 11.24 1.14
CA LEU A 135 4.72 12.08 0.28
C LEU A 135 4.84 11.50 -1.13
N TYR A 136 4.95 10.18 -1.25
CA TYR A 136 4.94 9.52 -2.56
C TYR A 136 3.60 9.71 -3.29
N ALA A 137 2.47 9.60 -2.58
CA ALA A 137 1.14 9.92 -3.15
C ALA A 137 1.06 11.37 -3.64
N ALA A 138 1.67 12.32 -2.92
CA ALA A 138 1.76 13.70 -3.40
C ALA A 138 2.60 13.84 -4.68
N THR A 139 3.66 13.05 -4.85
CA THR A 139 4.43 13.05 -6.10
C THR A 139 3.67 12.43 -7.27
N ASP A 140 2.83 11.43 -7.01
CA ASP A 140 1.98 10.80 -8.01
C ASP A 140 0.89 11.75 -8.51
N GLU A 141 0.16 12.39 -7.58
CA GLU A 141 -0.84 13.40 -7.90
C GLU A 141 -0.25 14.59 -8.67
N PHE A 142 0.99 15.00 -8.32
CA PHE A 142 1.73 15.99 -9.10
C PHE A 142 2.07 15.48 -10.50
N HIS A 143 2.50 14.23 -10.65
CA HIS A 143 2.77 13.63 -11.96
C HIS A 143 1.53 13.58 -12.84
N GLN A 144 0.37 13.23 -12.27
CA GLN A 144 -0.91 13.17 -12.99
C GLN A 144 -1.32 14.52 -13.61
N LEU A 145 -0.88 15.66 -13.06
CA LEU A 145 -1.12 16.98 -13.67
C LEU A 145 -0.46 17.13 -15.05
N PHE A 146 0.52 16.31 -15.37
CA PHE A 146 1.21 16.29 -16.67
C PHE A 146 0.69 15.20 -17.61
N VAL A 147 -0.31 14.42 -17.18
CA VAL A 147 -0.89 13.32 -17.96
C VAL A 147 -2.21 13.77 -18.58
N SER A 148 -2.40 13.48 -19.86
CA SER A 148 -3.55 13.94 -20.64
C SER A 148 -4.89 13.54 -20.00
N GLY A 149 -5.77 14.52 -19.78
CA GLY A 149 -7.11 14.32 -19.23
C GLY A 149 -7.17 13.89 -17.76
N ARG A 150 -6.03 13.69 -17.08
CA ARG A 150 -5.98 13.40 -15.65
C ARG A 150 -6.07 14.71 -14.85
N SER A 151 -6.56 14.60 -13.63
CA SER A 151 -6.59 15.68 -12.65
C SER A 151 -5.86 15.22 -11.40
N GLY A 152 -4.98 16.06 -10.87
CA GLY A 152 -4.36 15.87 -9.56
C GLY A 152 -4.97 16.82 -8.54
N GLY A 153 -5.19 16.36 -7.30
CA GLY A 153 -5.89 17.14 -6.29
C GLY A 153 -5.39 16.91 -4.86
N PRO A 154 -5.37 17.94 -3.99
CA PRO A 154 -5.04 17.75 -2.58
C PRO A 154 -5.94 16.76 -1.84
N ILE A 155 -7.20 16.63 -2.27
CA ILE A 155 -8.15 15.65 -1.72
C ILE A 155 -7.70 14.22 -2.01
N ASP A 156 -7.09 13.99 -3.16
CA ASP A 156 -6.65 12.66 -3.59
C ASP A 156 -5.42 12.21 -2.79
N ILE A 157 -4.48 13.13 -2.56
CA ILE A 157 -3.36 12.94 -1.62
C ILE A 157 -3.87 12.55 -0.23
N ILE A 158 -4.95 13.17 0.24
CA ILE A 158 -5.55 12.84 1.54
C ILE A 158 -6.14 11.43 1.51
N ILE A 159 -6.94 11.08 0.50
CA ILE A 159 -7.55 9.75 0.36
C ILE A 159 -6.45 8.67 0.36
N ASP A 160 -5.44 8.86 -0.47
CA ASP A 160 -4.32 7.92 -0.60
C ASP A 160 -3.47 7.85 0.67
N GLY A 161 -3.26 9.00 1.33
CA GLY A 161 -2.65 9.08 2.65
C GLY A 161 -3.44 8.34 3.74
N THR A 162 -4.78 8.32 3.66
CA THR A 162 -5.59 7.48 4.56
C THR A 162 -5.45 6.00 4.24
N GLY A 163 -5.32 5.62 2.97
CA GLY A 163 -4.98 4.25 2.57
C GLY A 163 -3.67 3.80 3.19
N ALA A 164 -2.63 4.61 3.03
CA ALA A 164 -1.33 4.39 3.65
C ALA A 164 -1.41 4.24 5.18
N LEU A 165 -2.20 5.10 5.85
CA LEU A 165 -2.39 5.05 7.31
C LEU A 165 -3.06 3.73 7.73
N VAL A 166 -4.12 3.31 7.03
CA VAL A 166 -4.80 2.04 7.28
C VAL A 166 -3.83 0.87 7.10
N GLY A 167 -3.06 0.87 6.00
CA GLY A 167 -2.08 -0.18 5.72
C GLY A 167 -1.02 -0.31 6.82
N VAL A 168 -0.41 0.81 7.21
CA VAL A 168 0.55 0.85 8.32
C VAL A 168 -0.09 0.38 9.63
N GLY A 169 -1.33 0.81 9.92
CA GLY A 169 -2.06 0.40 11.12
C GLY A 169 -2.34 -1.09 11.18
N LEU A 170 -2.74 -1.70 10.05
CA LEU A 170 -2.95 -3.14 9.93
C LEU A 170 -1.64 -3.92 10.13
N ALA A 171 -0.55 -3.50 9.48
CA ALA A 171 0.75 -4.13 9.64
C ALA A 171 1.27 -4.03 11.08
N PHE A 172 1.11 -2.85 11.71
CA PHE A 172 1.44 -2.64 13.10
C PHE A 172 0.65 -3.56 14.03
N LEU A 173 -0.67 -3.64 13.86
CA LEU A 173 -1.52 -4.54 14.66
C LEU A 173 -1.12 -6.01 14.48
N ALA A 174 -0.85 -6.43 13.24
CA ALA A 174 -0.42 -7.79 12.94
C ALA A 174 0.89 -8.14 13.67
N THR A 175 1.89 -7.26 13.68
CA THR A 175 3.14 -7.49 14.43
C THR A 175 2.91 -7.61 15.94
N LYS A 176 2.02 -6.79 16.50
CA LYS A 176 1.66 -6.83 17.92
C LYS A 176 0.94 -8.13 18.29
N LEU A 177 0.00 -8.59 17.46
CA LEU A 177 -0.73 -9.84 17.68
C LEU A 177 0.20 -11.06 17.56
N PHE A 178 1.06 -11.08 16.54
CA PHE A 178 2.03 -12.15 16.33
C PHE A 178 3.03 -12.25 17.49
N SER A 179 3.55 -11.12 17.98
CA SER A 179 4.43 -11.10 19.14
C SER A 179 3.74 -11.57 20.42
N ARG A 180 2.44 -11.29 20.60
CA ARG A 180 1.68 -11.83 21.74
C ARG A 180 1.49 -13.33 21.65
N TYR A 181 1.16 -13.85 20.47
CA TYR A 181 0.98 -15.28 20.24
C TYR A 181 2.25 -16.08 20.54
N LEU A 182 3.42 -15.59 20.11
CA LEU A 182 4.69 -16.28 20.36
C LEU A 182 5.19 -16.22 21.81
N ASN A 183 4.64 -15.31 22.63
CA ASN A 183 4.97 -15.18 24.05
C ASN A 183 3.94 -15.85 24.97
N SER A 184 2.90 -16.48 24.40
CA SER A 184 1.88 -17.27 25.12
C SER A 184 2.22 -18.75 25.10
#